data_AF-A0A2A2LEX3-F1
#
_entry.id   AF-A0A2A2LEX3-F1
#
_cell.length_a   1.000
_cell.length_b   1.000
_cell.length_c   1.000
_cell.angle_alpha   90.00
_cell.angle_beta   90.00
_cell.angle_gamma   90.00
#
_symmetry.space_group_name_H-M   'P 1'
#
loop_
_entity.id
_entity.type
_entity.pdbx_description
1 polymer ?
#
loop_
_entity_poly.entity_id
_entity_poly.type
_entity_poly.pdbx_seq_one_letter_code
_entity_poly.pdbx_strand_id
1 'polypeptide(L)'
;MMSQAVPKTKNDNNPNLANALLSCIDETGNEKWLRYLFEKTLSDVTLDMKLKLEILDKLMTLEHVPLAVRKEYRNWRFLADRDKIPDLARDESPLIQSIVEFIHKGSSSLEDFGSKIREMKASFKNPMTVDDYLKKECLPISDNTASKMDRVQIIVTPKNPFATWTSRVRADGHKAGREFTLTIDPVESPLTEEFLRIMKEKNDYGHYRMAMSFVGKTLVSHGNVSVFVELALPDDSPLAKKSQPCQLGQFTTPCKAGDVFLTIYDIYDHTKLQLAVVQKNGTRVRGDLIKVGEIRNLPEFFPKDEESKKAQAFRIIDTKVIS
;
A
#
# COMPACT_ATOMS: atom_id res chain seq x y z
N MET A 1 -28.40 -12.56 56.66
CA MET A 1 -28.71 -13.10 55.32
C MET A 1 -28.03 -12.22 54.29
N MET A 2 -26.88 -12.69 53.78
CA MET A 2 -26.08 -11.96 52.79
C MET A 2 -26.69 -12.20 51.40
N SER A 3 -27.18 -11.14 50.77
CA SER A 3 -27.56 -11.16 49.36
C SER A 3 -26.29 -11.01 48.52
N GLN A 4 -25.91 -12.08 47.83
CA GLN A 4 -24.77 -12.09 46.91
C GLN A 4 -25.12 -11.25 45.68
N ALA A 5 -24.39 -10.16 45.48
CA ALA A 5 -24.39 -9.43 44.23
C ALA A 5 -23.73 -10.30 43.15
N VAL A 6 -24.51 -10.64 42.13
CA VAL A 6 -24.04 -11.30 40.91
C VAL A 6 -22.98 -10.39 40.24
N PRO A 7 -21.77 -10.88 39.92
CA PRO A 7 -20.79 -10.08 39.20
C PRO A 7 -21.27 -9.92 37.76
N LYS A 8 -21.50 -8.66 37.35
CA LYS A 8 -21.68 -8.32 35.94
C LYS A 8 -20.40 -8.68 35.19
N THR A 9 -20.47 -9.68 34.32
CA THR A 9 -19.42 -9.96 33.33
C THR A 9 -19.28 -8.75 32.43
N LYS A 10 -18.16 -8.04 32.53
CA LYS A 10 -17.73 -7.02 31.57
C LYS A 10 -17.56 -7.69 30.21
N ASN A 11 -18.60 -7.61 29.38
CA ASN A 11 -18.52 -7.97 27.98
C ASN A 11 -18.26 -6.69 27.18
N ASP A 12 -17.08 -6.09 27.37
CA ASP A 12 -16.62 -4.93 26.61
C ASP A 12 -16.03 -5.41 25.27
N ASN A 13 -16.83 -6.11 24.48
CA ASN A 13 -16.54 -6.28 23.05
C ASN A 13 -16.82 -4.92 22.40
N ASN A 14 -15.79 -4.08 22.29
CA ASN A 14 -15.91 -2.76 21.69
C ASN A 14 -16.44 -2.91 20.24
N PRO A 15 -17.70 -2.53 19.97
CA PRO A 15 -18.35 -2.79 18.68
C PRO A 15 -17.63 -2.08 17.53
N ASN A 16 -16.88 -1.00 17.82
CA ASN A 16 -16.13 -0.23 16.83
C ASN A 16 -14.95 -1.02 16.22
N LEU A 17 -14.36 -1.96 16.95
CA LEU A 17 -13.22 -2.76 16.47
C LEU A 17 -13.67 -3.97 15.64
N ALA A 18 -14.77 -4.61 16.02
CA ALA A 18 -15.39 -5.64 15.18
C ALA A 18 -15.84 -5.03 13.84
N ASN A 19 -16.34 -3.79 13.85
CA ASN A 19 -16.70 -3.05 12.64
C ASN A 19 -15.48 -2.74 11.75
N ALA A 20 -14.32 -2.44 12.32
CA ALA A 20 -13.08 -2.23 11.57
C ALA A 20 -12.63 -3.51 10.84
N LEU A 21 -12.67 -4.65 11.53
CA LEU A 21 -12.39 -5.95 10.93
C LEU A 21 -13.40 -6.31 9.82
N LEU A 22 -14.69 -6.07 10.05
CA LEU A 22 -15.73 -6.33 9.05
C LEU A 22 -15.60 -5.41 7.82
N SER A 23 -15.26 -4.13 8.01
CA SER A 23 -14.93 -3.21 6.92
C SER A 23 -13.73 -3.68 6.13
N CYS A 24 -12.67 -4.15 6.81
CA CYS A 24 -11.48 -4.71 6.17
C CYS A 24 -11.82 -5.94 5.32
N ILE A 25 -12.70 -6.82 5.80
CA ILE A 25 -13.18 -7.98 5.03
C ILE A 25 -13.98 -7.53 3.79
N ASP A 26 -14.85 -6.51 3.92
CA ASP A 26 -15.66 -6.01 2.81
C ASP A 26 -14.82 -5.35 1.71
N GLU A 27 -13.78 -4.60 2.10
CA GLU A 27 -12.88 -3.88 1.18
C GLU A 27 -12.03 -4.81 0.31
N THR A 28 -11.78 -6.05 0.76
CA THR A 28 -11.03 -7.05 -0.02
C THR A 28 -11.84 -7.70 -1.14
N GLY A 29 -13.17 -7.50 -1.17
CA GLY A 29 -14.06 -7.81 -2.29
C GLY A 29 -14.32 -9.30 -2.60
N ASN A 30 -13.47 -10.24 -2.13
CA ASN A 30 -13.54 -11.68 -2.47
C ASN A 30 -13.87 -12.61 -1.28
N GLU A 31 -14.24 -12.08 -0.12
CA GLU A 31 -14.25 -12.81 1.16
C GLU A 31 -15.60 -12.85 1.89
N LYS A 32 -16.72 -12.81 1.14
CA LYS A 32 -18.07 -12.93 1.72
C LYS A 32 -18.22 -14.16 2.63
N TRP A 33 -17.52 -15.25 2.31
CA TRP A 33 -17.48 -16.47 3.11
C TRP A 33 -16.75 -16.27 4.46
N LEU A 34 -15.69 -15.47 4.50
CA LEU A 34 -14.91 -15.18 5.70
C LEU A 34 -15.72 -14.32 6.68
N ARG A 35 -16.40 -13.30 6.15
CA ARG A 35 -17.36 -12.49 6.91
C ARG A 35 -18.44 -13.36 7.53
N TYR A 36 -19.07 -14.21 6.72
CA TYR A 36 -20.12 -15.12 7.18
C TYR A 36 -19.62 -16.02 8.31
N LEU A 37 -18.45 -16.64 8.15
CA LEU A 37 -17.87 -17.51 9.19
C LEU A 37 -17.54 -16.74 10.47
N PHE A 38 -16.99 -15.53 10.35
CA PHE A 38 -16.66 -14.68 11.49
C PHE A 38 -17.93 -14.29 12.28
N GLU A 39 -18.93 -13.73 11.59
CA GLU A 39 -20.20 -13.33 12.19
C GLU A 39 -20.94 -14.53 12.79
N LYS A 40 -20.98 -15.68 12.10
CA LYS A 40 -21.62 -16.89 12.61
C LYS A 40 -20.93 -17.44 13.85
N THR A 41 -19.60 -17.52 13.85
CA THR A 41 -18.84 -18.02 15.00
C THR A 41 -19.05 -17.13 16.23
N LEU A 42 -19.03 -15.81 16.06
CA LEU A 42 -19.27 -14.88 17.18
C LEU A 42 -20.71 -14.90 17.68
N SER A 43 -21.68 -15.02 16.77
CA SER A 43 -23.12 -15.01 17.10
C SER A 43 -23.63 -16.34 17.64
N ASP A 44 -22.84 -17.42 17.53
CA ASP A 44 -23.23 -18.74 18.02
C ASP A 44 -23.28 -18.75 19.56
N VAL A 45 -24.47 -18.85 20.13
CA VAL A 45 -24.67 -18.85 21.60
C VAL A 45 -24.28 -20.17 22.26
N THR A 46 -24.08 -21.23 21.48
CA THR A 46 -23.71 -22.57 21.99
C THR A 46 -22.22 -22.71 22.25
N LEU A 47 -21.40 -21.83 21.65
CA LEU A 47 -19.96 -21.80 21.82
C LEU A 47 -19.59 -20.80 22.93
N ASP A 48 -18.73 -21.22 23.85
CA ASP A 48 -18.08 -20.29 24.76
C ASP A 48 -17.07 -19.40 24.02
N MET A 49 -16.70 -18.27 24.63
CA MET A 49 -15.81 -17.30 23.99
C MET A 49 -14.43 -17.90 23.69
N LYS A 50 -13.94 -18.84 24.52
CA LYS A 50 -12.64 -19.47 24.32
C LYS A 50 -12.64 -20.30 23.03
N LEU A 51 -13.65 -21.15 22.85
CA LEU A 51 -13.80 -21.99 21.67
C LEU A 51 -14.07 -21.17 20.40
N LYS A 52 -14.83 -20.07 20.51
CA LYS A 52 -15.00 -19.10 19.42
C LYS A 52 -13.67 -18.56 18.94
N LEU A 53 -12.84 -18.09 19.86
CA LEU A 53 -11.52 -17.55 19.55
C LEU A 53 -10.60 -18.62 18.96
N GLU A 54 -10.61 -19.86 19.47
CA GLU A 54 -9.83 -20.97 18.90
C GLU A 54 -10.23 -21.32 17.45
N ILE A 55 -11.53 -21.30 17.14
CA ILE A 55 -12.03 -21.52 15.77
C ILE A 55 -11.57 -20.40 14.85
N LEU A 56 -11.72 -19.15 15.27
CA LEU A 56 -11.30 -17.98 14.50
C LEU A 56 -9.78 -17.92 14.35
N ASP A 57 -9.02 -18.30 15.38
CA ASP A 57 -7.56 -18.37 15.32
C ASP A 57 -7.10 -19.37 14.25
N LYS A 58 -7.74 -20.54 14.15
CA LYS A 58 -7.49 -21.54 13.10
C LYS A 58 -7.90 -21.06 11.71
N LEU A 59 -9.01 -20.35 11.60
CA LEU A 59 -9.45 -19.76 10.34
C LEU A 59 -8.42 -18.76 9.81
N MET A 60 -7.83 -17.97 10.72
CA MET A 60 -6.87 -16.92 10.40
C MET A 60 -5.44 -17.43 10.18
N THR A 61 -5.20 -18.74 10.25
CA THR A 61 -3.93 -19.34 9.79
C THR A 61 -3.95 -19.75 8.32
N LEU A 62 -5.13 -19.75 7.67
CA LEU A 62 -5.27 -20.15 6.27
C LEU A 62 -4.52 -19.19 5.34
N GLU A 63 -3.71 -19.74 4.43
CA GLU A 63 -2.84 -18.95 3.54
C GLU A 63 -3.58 -17.96 2.64
N HIS A 64 -4.81 -18.30 2.26
CA HIS A 64 -5.64 -17.47 1.38
C HIS A 64 -6.36 -16.32 2.12
N VAL A 65 -6.26 -16.23 3.45
CA VAL A 65 -6.78 -15.08 4.19
C VAL A 65 -5.77 -13.92 4.08
N PRO A 66 -6.19 -12.74 3.58
CA PRO A 66 -5.30 -11.60 3.43
C PRO A 66 -4.62 -11.22 4.73
N LEU A 67 -3.36 -10.81 4.62
CA LEU A 67 -2.60 -10.37 5.79
C LEU A 67 -3.25 -9.18 6.50
N ALA A 68 -3.90 -8.27 5.76
CA ALA A 68 -4.61 -7.13 6.33
C ALA A 68 -5.75 -7.58 7.26
N VAL A 69 -6.57 -8.53 6.79
CA VAL A 69 -7.65 -9.12 7.59
C VAL A 69 -7.09 -9.88 8.79
N ARG A 70 -6.01 -10.66 8.61
CA ARG A 70 -5.33 -11.34 9.72
C ARG A 70 -4.79 -10.36 10.75
N LYS A 71 -4.21 -9.23 10.32
CA LYS A 71 -3.67 -8.19 11.21
C LYS A 71 -4.77 -7.49 11.99
N GLU A 72 -5.85 -7.06 11.33
CA GLU A 72 -7.01 -6.47 12.00
C GLU A 72 -7.65 -7.47 12.97
N TYR A 73 -7.70 -8.75 12.59
CA TYR A 73 -8.14 -9.81 13.48
C TYR A 73 -7.22 -9.94 14.71
N ARG A 74 -5.89 -9.95 14.54
CA ARG A 74 -4.94 -10.01 15.67
C ARG A 74 -5.09 -8.80 16.60
N ASN A 75 -5.28 -7.60 16.04
CA ASN A 75 -5.54 -6.38 16.81
C ASN A 75 -6.85 -6.48 17.62
N TRP A 76 -7.94 -6.94 17.00
CA TRP A 76 -9.20 -7.20 17.69
C TRP A 76 -9.05 -8.29 18.77
N ARG A 77 -8.39 -9.40 18.43
CA ARG A 77 -8.15 -10.58 19.29
C ARG A 77 -7.33 -10.25 20.52
N PHE A 78 -6.33 -9.37 20.39
CA PHE A 78 -5.51 -8.86 21.49
C PHE A 78 -6.35 -8.07 22.51
N LEU A 79 -7.32 -7.29 22.04
CA LEU A 79 -8.22 -6.53 22.90
C LEU A 79 -9.32 -7.39 23.52
N ALA A 80 -9.77 -8.43 22.81
CA ALA A 80 -10.82 -9.34 23.24
C ALA A 80 -10.38 -10.32 24.36
N ASP A 81 -9.07 -10.52 24.57
CA ASP A 81 -8.52 -11.51 25.51
C ASP A 81 -7.28 -10.97 26.21
N ARG A 82 -7.49 -9.95 27.04
CA ARG A 82 -6.42 -9.30 27.81
C ARG A 82 -6.02 -10.06 29.07
N ASP A 83 -6.85 -10.98 29.52
CA ASP A 83 -6.72 -11.65 30.81
C ASP A 83 -5.79 -12.85 30.77
N LYS A 84 -5.40 -13.32 29.58
CA LYS A 84 -4.46 -14.44 29.41
C LYS A 84 -3.04 -13.93 29.17
N ILE A 85 -2.08 -14.50 29.88
CA ILE A 85 -0.65 -14.29 29.61
C ILE A 85 -0.35 -14.80 28.18
N PRO A 86 0.30 -14.00 27.33
CA PRO A 86 0.70 -14.42 25.99
C PRO A 86 1.51 -15.72 26.01
N ASP A 87 1.23 -16.59 25.05
CA ASP A 87 1.86 -17.92 24.98
C ASP A 87 3.40 -17.85 24.93
N LEU A 88 3.96 -16.72 24.46
CA LEU A 88 5.40 -16.47 24.37
C LEU A 88 6.13 -16.53 25.72
N ALA A 89 5.44 -16.26 26.83
CA ALA A 89 6.03 -16.25 28.17
C ALA A 89 5.78 -17.53 28.97
N ARG A 90 5.02 -18.49 28.43
CA ARG A 90 4.53 -19.66 29.19
C ARG A 90 5.65 -20.49 29.81
N ASP A 91 6.77 -20.64 29.11
CA ASP A 91 7.91 -21.46 29.51
C ASP A 91 9.07 -20.65 30.10
N GLU A 92 8.84 -19.36 30.37
CA GLU A 92 9.84 -18.45 30.94
C GLU A 92 9.86 -18.48 32.48
N SER A 93 10.86 -17.81 33.08
CA SER A 93 10.90 -17.67 34.54
C SER A 93 9.70 -16.89 35.10
N PRO A 94 9.29 -17.10 36.37
CA PRO A 94 8.17 -16.37 36.98
C PRO A 94 8.32 -14.85 36.89
N LEU A 95 9.55 -14.34 37.01
CA LEU A 95 9.84 -12.92 36.89
C LEU A 95 9.53 -12.39 35.48
N ILE A 96 9.99 -13.09 34.44
CA ILE A 96 9.72 -12.72 33.05
C ILE A 96 8.23 -12.83 32.74
N GLN A 97 7.56 -13.87 33.23
CA GLN A 97 6.10 -14.02 33.10
C GLN A 97 5.35 -12.82 33.69
N SER A 98 5.69 -12.39 34.91
CA SER A 98 5.07 -11.23 35.54
C SER A 98 5.34 -9.93 34.79
N ILE A 99 6.55 -9.73 34.25
CA ILE A 99 6.87 -8.53 33.46
C ILE A 99 6.07 -8.54 32.15
N VAL A 100 6.01 -9.66 31.44
CA VAL A 100 5.25 -9.79 30.20
C VAL A 100 3.76 -9.57 30.44
N GLU A 101 3.21 -10.15 31.52
CA GLU A 101 1.81 -9.93 31.92
C GLU A 101 1.52 -8.46 32.24
N PHE A 102 2.43 -7.80 32.98
CA PHE A 102 2.31 -6.38 33.28
C PHE A 102 2.30 -5.52 32.01
N ILE A 103 3.21 -5.79 31.08
CA ILE A 103 3.28 -5.11 29.78
C ILE A 103 2.02 -5.40 28.96
N HIS A 104 1.55 -6.64 28.92
CA HIS A 104 0.35 -7.04 28.18
C HIS A 104 -0.89 -6.27 28.67
N LYS A 105 -1.13 -6.28 29.98
CA LYS A 105 -2.27 -5.57 30.60
C LYS A 105 -2.16 -4.05 30.47
N GLY A 106 -0.94 -3.52 30.54
CA GLY A 106 -0.67 -2.08 30.45
C GLY A 106 -0.63 -1.52 29.03
N SER A 107 -0.59 -2.36 28.00
CA SER A 107 -0.49 -1.90 26.61
C SER A 107 -1.84 -1.47 26.04
N SER A 108 -1.85 -0.38 25.28
CA SER A 108 -3.08 0.14 24.64
C SER A 108 -3.39 -0.57 23.33
N SER A 109 -2.38 -1.12 22.64
CA SER A 109 -2.52 -1.89 21.40
C SER A 109 -1.53 -3.06 21.33
N LEU A 110 -1.74 -3.94 20.36
CA LEU A 110 -0.85 -5.05 20.05
C LEU A 110 0.52 -4.55 19.56
N GLU A 111 0.58 -3.44 18.82
CA GLU A 111 1.84 -2.82 18.39
C GLU A 111 2.65 -2.25 19.56
N ASP A 112 1.99 -1.58 20.52
CA ASP A 112 2.63 -1.08 21.74
C ASP A 112 3.20 -2.23 22.57
N PHE A 113 2.42 -3.30 22.74
CA PHE A 113 2.87 -4.53 23.37
C PHE A 113 4.09 -5.13 22.64
N GLY A 114 3.98 -5.31 21.33
CA GLY A 114 5.01 -5.92 20.49
C GLY A 114 6.33 -5.15 20.50
N SER A 115 6.29 -3.82 20.53
CA SER A 115 7.51 -2.99 20.64
C SER A 115 8.23 -3.23 21.97
N LYS A 116 7.48 -3.21 23.08
CA LYS A 116 8.02 -3.42 24.43
C LYS A 116 8.59 -4.82 24.61
N ILE A 117 7.91 -5.84 24.07
CA ILE A 117 8.41 -7.22 24.09
C ILE A 117 9.66 -7.38 23.21
N ARG A 118 9.75 -6.68 22.08
CA ARG A 118 10.94 -6.70 21.23
C ARG A 118 12.16 -6.15 21.95
N GLU A 119 12.01 -5.05 22.68
CA GLU A 119 13.10 -4.47 23.50
C GLU A 119 13.59 -5.44 24.58
N MET A 120 12.69 -6.30 25.08
CA MET A 120 12.99 -7.35 26.06
C MET A 120 13.51 -8.65 25.45
N LYS A 121 13.69 -8.75 24.13
CA LYS A 121 14.02 -10.00 23.43
C LYS A 121 15.23 -10.74 24.03
N ALA A 122 16.27 -10.02 24.43
CA ALA A 122 17.48 -10.61 25.02
C ALA A 122 17.26 -11.20 26.42
N SER A 123 16.15 -10.87 27.08
CA SER A 123 15.81 -11.36 28.42
C SER A 123 15.04 -12.68 28.43
N PHE A 124 14.56 -13.15 27.27
CA PHE A 124 13.90 -14.44 27.13
C PHE A 124 14.91 -15.57 27.08
N LYS A 125 14.55 -16.75 27.61
CA LYS A 125 15.39 -17.95 27.54
C LYS A 125 15.74 -18.33 26.10
N ASN A 126 14.79 -18.14 25.18
CA ASN A 126 15.00 -18.31 23.75
C ASN A 126 14.54 -17.05 22.99
N PRO A 127 15.45 -16.18 22.55
CA PRO A 127 15.10 -14.98 21.79
C PRO A 127 14.25 -15.24 20.53
N MET A 128 14.29 -16.44 19.95
CA MET A 128 13.49 -16.80 18.78
C MET A 128 11.99 -16.89 19.08
N THR A 129 11.58 -17.17 20.34
CA THR A 129 10.16 -17.24 20.70
C THR A 129 9.49 -15.88 20.58
N VAL A 130 10.25 -14.81 20.78
CA VAL A 130 9.79 -13.43 20.55
C VAL A 130 9.57 -13.19 19.06
N ASP A 131 10.51 -13.58 18.20
CA ASP A 131 10.37 -13.41 16.74
C ASP A 131 9.20 -14.23 16.19
N ASP A 132 9.04 -15.48 16.65
CA ASP A 132 7.94 -16.36 16.27
C ASP A 132 6.60 -15.79 16.72
N TYR A 133 6.54 -15.23 17.92
CA TYR A 133 5.34 -14.55 18.41
C TYR A 133 5.02 -13.31 17.57
N LEU A 134 6.00 -12.41 17.35
CA LEU A 134 5.81 -11.22 16.52
C LEU A 134 5.34 -11.60 15.10
N LYS A 135 5.90 -12.66 14.52
CA LYS A 135 5.49 -13.20 13.22
C LYS A 135 4.04 -13.71 13.25
N LYS A 136 3.67 -14.51 14.27
CA LYS A 136 2.31 -15.03 14.47
C LYS A 136 1.28 -13.91 14.62
N GLU A 137 1.66 -12.85 15.31
CA GLU A 137 0.83 -11.67 15.56
C GLU A 137 0.87 -10.63 14.42
N CYS A 138 1.51 -10.96 13.28
CA CYS A 138 1.62 -10.09 12.10
C CYS A 138 2.34 -8.74 12.37
N LEU A 139 3.30 -8.74 13.30
CA LEU A 139 4.12 -7.58 13.67
C LEU A 139 5.51 -7.62 13.00
N PRO A 140 6.13 -6.46 12.74
CA PRO A 140 7.48 -6.40 12.17
C PRO A 140 8.53 -6.93 13.16
N ILE A 141 9.56 -7.60 12.63
CA ILE A 141 10.61 -8.26 13.44
C ILE A 141 11.89 -7.39 13.58
N SER A 142 12.10 -6.42 12.67
CA SER A 142 13.30 -5.59 12.44
C SER A 142 14.62 -5.98 13.12
N ASP A 143 15.62 -6.28 12.28
CA ASP A 143 16.95 -5.67 12.38
C ASP A 143 17.39 -5.25 10.96
N ASN A 144 18.04 -4.09 10.87
CA ASN A 144 18.63 -3.58 9.63
C ASN A 144 19.69 -4.56 9.10
N THR A 145 19.34 -5.37 8.11
CA THR A 145 20.30 -5.86 7.10
C THR A 145 19.55 -6.25 5.83
N ALA A 146 19.94 -5.61 4.73
CA ALA A 146 19.58 -6.04 3.40
C ALA A 146 20.21 -7.42 3.11
N SER A 147 19.40 -8.45 2.90
CA SER A 147 19.72 -9.54 1.96
C SER A 147 18.49 -10.41 1.68
N LYS A 148 18.08 -10.38 0.41
CA LYS A 148 17.49 -11.45 -0.43
C LYS A 148 16.79 -12.63 0.25
N MET A 149 15.58 -12.87 -0.27
CA MET A 149 14.69 -14.03 -0.09
C MET A 149 13.90 -14.05 1.22
N ASP A 150 12.88 -13.20 1.31
CA ASP A 150 11.52 -13.74 1.23
C ASP A 150 10.52 -12.68 0.76
N ARG A 151 9.69 -13.06 -0.19
CA ARG A 151 8.65 -12.23 -0.78
C ARG A 151 7.46 -12.17 0.19
N VAL A 152 7.46 -11.20 1.10
CA VAL A 152 6.20 -10.72 1.69
C VAL A 152 6.24 -9.21 1.61
N GLN A 153 5.44 -8.66 0.69
CA GLN A 153 5.13 -7.24 0.63
C GLN A 153 4.51 -6.85 1.96
N ILE A 154 5.34 -6.31 2.86
CA ILE A 154 4.90 -5.45 3.94
C ILE A 154 4.28 -4.25 3.23
N ILE A 155 2.96 -4.28 3.00
CA ILE A 155 2.21 -3.07 2.74
C ILE A 155 2.17 -2.36 4.09
N VAL A 156 3.24 -1.62 4.38
CA VAL A 156 3.11 -0.41 5.18
C VAL A 156 2.11 0.40 4.38
N THR A 157 0.86 0.45 4.83
CA THR A 157 -0.14 1.35 4.25
C THR A 157 0.51 2.73 4.31
N PRO A 158 0.92 3.26 3.16
CA PRO A 158 1.64 4.51 3.14
C PRO A 158 0.65 5.56 3.65
N LYS A 159 1.06 6.45 4.56
CA LYS A 159 0.19 7.54 5.03
C LYS A 159 -0.41 8.36 3.87
N ASN A 160 0.23 8.31 2.69
CA ASN A 160 -0.22 8.89 1.44
C ASN A 160 -0.23 7.81 0.35
N PRO A 161 -1.27 7.72 -0.49
CA PRO A 161 -1.33 6.71 -1.55
C PRO A 161 -0.11 6.85 -2.48
N PHE A 162 0.46 5.74 -2.95
CA PHE A 162 1.47 5.75 -4.01
C PHE A 162 1.07 4.89 -5.20
N ALA A 163 1.57 5.23 -6.38
CA ALA A 163 1.36 4.46 -7.59
C ALA A 163 2.57 3.56 -7.87
N THR A 164 2.33 2.38 -8.41
CA THR A 164 3.36 1.47 -8.91
C THR A 164 3.12 1.23 -10.39
N TRP A 165 4.18 1.34 -11.19
CA TRP A 165 4.16 1.07 -12.63
C TRP A 165 5.09 -0.08 -12.93
N THR A 166 4.55 -1.20 -13.40
CA THR A 166 5.36 -2.24 -14.00
C THR A 166 5.63 -1.84 -15.44
N SER A 167 6.90 -1.69 -15.78
CA SER A 167 7.35 -1.22 -17.09
C SER A 167 8.35 -2.18 -17.71
N ARG A 168 8.47 -2.15 -19.03
CA ARG A 168 9.47 -2.91 -19.78
C ARG A 168 10.21 -2.00 -20.74
N VAL A 169 11.54 -2.00 -20.65
CA VAL A 169 12.40 -1.26 -21.59
C VAL A 169 12.18 -1.84 -22.99
N ARG A 170 12.08 -1.00 -24.03
CA ARG A 170 12.18 -1.51 -25.39
C ARG A 170 13.66 -1.77 -25.69
N ALA A 171 14.03 -3.05 -25.83
CA ALA A 171 15.30 -3.41 -26.45
C ALA A 171 15.11 -3.43 -27.97
N ASP A 172 16.11 -2.97 -28.70
CA ASP A 172 16.10 -2.91 -30.15
C ASP A 172 15.84 -4.30 -30.76
N GLY A 173 14.90 -4.36 -31.69
CA GLY A 173 14.73 -5.48 -32.62
C GLY A 173 14.04 -6.73 -32.07
N HIS A 174 14.66 -7.50 -31.18
CA HIS A 174 14.25 -8.91 -30.97
C HIS A 174 14.54 -9.53 -29.58
N LYS A 175 14.94 -8.75 -28.56
CA LYS A 175 15.10 -9.27 -27.19
C LYS A 175 13.95 -8.84 -26.29
N ALA A 176 13.40 -9.76 -25.51
CA ALA A 176 12.48 -9.43 -24.42
C ALA A 176 13.19 -8.44 -23.49
N GLY A 177 12.71 -7.19 -23.46
CA GLY A 177 13.32 -6.13 -22.66
C GLY A 177 13.22 -6.41 -21.17
N ARG A 178 14.12 -5.80 -20.39
CA ARG A 178 14.13 -5.91 -18.93
C ARG A 178 12.86 -5.27 -18.35
N GLU A 179 12.16 -6.03 -17.51
CA GLU A 179 11.05 -5.50 -16.70
C GLU A 179 11.57 -4.87 -15.42
N PHE A 180 10.91 -3.81 -14.99
CA PHE A 180 11.21 -3.09 -13.78
C PHE A 180 9.93 -2.43 -13.25
N THR A 181 9.88 -2.19 -11.95
CA THR A 181 8.76 -1.50 -11.31
C THR A 181 9.21 -0.14 -10.83
N LEU A 182 8.47 0.91 -11.20
CA LEU A 182 8.63 2.25 -10.64
C LEU A 182 7.58 2.45 -9.55
N THR A 183 7.98 3.08 -8.46
CA THR A 183 7.13 3.53 -7.36
C THR A 183 7.10 5.04 -7.42
N ILE A 184 5.91 5.61 -7.55
CA ILE A 184 5.68 7.05 -7.70
C ILE A 184 4.92 7.54 -6.49
N ASP A 185 5.56 8.44 -5.78
CA ASP A 185 4.98 9.20 -4.68
C ASP A 185 4.24 10.41 -5.26
N PRO A 186 2.90 10.47 -5.17
CA PRO A 186 2.13 11.59 -5.67
C PRO A 186 2.47 12.85 -4.87
N VAL A 187 2.53 13.98 -5.57
CA VAL A 187 2.66 15.29 -4.94
C VAL A 187 1.31 16.00 -4.98
N GLU A 188 1.06 16.91 -4.06
CA GLU A 188 -0.17 17.70 -4.06
C GLU A 188 -0.21 18.63 -5.29
N SER A 189 -1.22 18.47 -6.15
CA SER A 189 -1.40 19.29 -7.36
C SER A 189 -2.85 19.25 -7.84
N PRO A 190 -3.29 20.20 -8.70
CA PRO A 190 -4.63 20.23 -9.27
C PRO A 190 -5.02 19.01 -10.14
N LEU A 191 -4.04 18.17 -10.51
CA LEU A 191 -4.23 16.99 -11.36
C LEU A 191 -3.86 15.67 -10.66
N THR A 192 -3.55 15.71 -9.36
CA THR A 192 -3.09 14.51 -8.63
C THR A 192 -4.20 13.48 -8.48
N GLU A 193 -5.44 13.91 -8.24
CA GLU A 193 -6.57 12.98 -8.15
C GLU A 193 -6.82 12.30 -9.50
N GLU A 194 -6.83 13.06 -10.59
CA GLU A 194 -7.01 12.54 -11.95
C GLU A 194 -5.91 11.55 -12.30
N PHE A 195 -4.66 11.89 -12.00
CA PHE A 195 -3.52 11.01 -12.17
C PHE A 195 -3.76 9.67 -11.47
N LEU A 196 -4.14 9.68 -10.19
CA LEU A 196 -4.40 8.46 -9.41
C LEU A 196 -5.60 7.67 -9.94
N ARG A 197 -6.67 8.34 -10.40
CA ARG A 197 -7.84 7.68 -11.00
C ARG A 197 -7.50 6.99 -12.33
N ILE A 198 -6.61 7.56 -13.13
CA ILE A 198 -6.08 6.92 -14.33
C ILE A 198 -5.23 5.70 -13.96
N MET A 199 -4.36 5.81 -12.95
CA MET A 199 -3.55 4.67 -12.47
C MET A 199 -4.37 3.52 -11.88
N LYS A 200 -5.54 3.82 -11.30
CA LYS A 200 -6.47 2.81 -10.77
C LYS A 200 -7.37 2.20 -11.85
N GLU A 201 -7.37 2.75 -13.06
CA GLU A 201 -8.36 2.46 -14.10
C GLU A 201 -9.82 2.65 -13.61
N LYS A 202 -10.01 3.55 -12.63
CA LYS A 202 -11.32 3.90 -12.05
C LYS A 202 -11.69 5.34 -12.43
N ASN A 203 -11.92 5.55 -13.72
CA ASN A 203 -12.30 6.83 -14.31
C ASN A 203 -13.20 6.62 -15.53
N ASP A 204 -13.77 7.72 -16.03
CA ASP A 204 -14.68 7.78 -17.18
C ASP A 204 -14.15 8.72 -18.28
N TYR A 205 -12.84 8.86 -18.40
CA TYR A 205 -12.21 9.91 -19.22
C TYR A 205 -12.03 9.54 -20.70
N GLY A 206 -12.16 8.25 -21.05
CA GLY A 206 -12.02 7.76 -22.42
C GLY A 206 -13.33 7.80 -23.22
N HIS A 207 -13.25 7.39 -24.49
CA HIS A 207 -14.42 7.33 -25.37
C HIS A 207 -15.53 6.47 -24.76
N TYR A 208 -16.78 6.92 -24.91
CA TYR A 208 -17.96 6.22 -24.38
C TYR A 208 -17.91 5.99 -22.86
N ARG A 209 -17.27 6.92 -22.12
CA ARG A 209 -17.07 6.84 -20.67
C ARG A 209 -16.27 5.61 -20.21
N MET A 210 -15.50 5.00 -21.12
CA MET A 210 -14.57 3.93 -20.74
C MET A 210 -13.40 4.49 -19.95
N ALA A 211 -12.82 3.65 -19.08
CA ALA A 211 -11.64 4.02 -18.34
C ALA A 211 -10.46 4.30 -19.28
N MET A 212 -9.87 5.49 -19.14
CA MET A 212 -8.60 5.81 -19.76
C MET A 212 -7.47 5.21 -18.92
N SER A 213 -6.47 4.64 -19.59
CA SER A 213 -5.30 4.04 -18.97
C SER A 213 -4.03 4.31 -19.79
N PHE A 214 -2.90 4.41 -19.09
CA PHE A 214 -1.57 4.40 -19.70
C PHE A 214 -1.00 2.99 -19.88
N VAL A 215 -1.68 1.97 -19.36
CA VAL A 215 -1.31 0.57 -19.56
C VAL A 215 -1.27 0.26 -21.06
N GLY A 216 -0.21 -0.42 -21.46
CA GLY A 216 0.08 -0.75 -22.84
C GLY A 216 0.71 0.39 -23.64
N LYS A 217 0.82 1.61 -23.12
CA LYS A 217 1.43 2.74 -23.83
C LYS A 217 2.94 2.76 -23.66
N THR A 218 3.62 3.27 -24.69
CA THR A 218 5.08 3.40 -24.70
C THR A 218 5.44 4.86 -24.51
N LEU A 219 6.22 5.14 -23.47
CA LEU A 219 6.82 6.45 -23.27
C LEU A 219 8.07 6.52 -24.16
N VAL A 220 8.09 7.51 -25.05
CA VAL A 220 9.16 7.69 -26.04
C VAL A 220 9.91 8.99 -25.78
N SER A 221 11.20 9.00 -26.08
CA SER A 221 12.03 10.18 -25.91
C SER A 221 11.69 11.21 -26.99
N HIS A 222 11.54 12.47 -26.59
CA HIS A 222 11.24 13.55 -27.53
C HIS A 222 11.64 14.92 -26.95
N GLY A 223 12.66 15.52 -27.57
CA GLY A 223 13.17 16.84 -27.21
C GLY A 223 13.80 16.86 -25.81
N ASN A 224 13.51 17.94 -25.06
CA ASN A 224 14.06 18.16 -23.72
C ASN A 224 13.40 17.29 -22.65
N VAL A 225 12.18 16.80 -22.87
CA VAL A 225 11.49 15.92 -21.92
C VAL A 225 12.03 14.50 -22.11
N SER A 226 12.43 13.85 -21.02
CA SER A 226 13.17 12.61 -21.14
C SER A 226 12.37 11.48 -21.79
N VAL A 227 11.10 11.27 -21.41
CA VAL A 227 10.15 10.46 -22.18
C VAL A 227 8.70 10.92 -21.94
N PHE A 228 7.79 10.73 -22.91
CA PHE A 228 6.37 11.00 -22.73
C PHE A 228 5.44 10.07 -23.53
N VAL A 229 4.15 10.11 -23.17
CA VAL A 229 3.03 9.57 -23.96
C VAL A 229 1.94 10.63 -24.07
N GLU A 230 1.28 10.70 -25.24
CA GLU A 230 0.08 11.49 -25.47
C GLU A 230 -1.12 10.58 -25.74
N LEU A 231 -2.27 10.93 -25.20
CA LEU A 231 -3.57 10.30 -25.44
C LEU A 231 -4.56 11.37 -25.92
N ALA A 232 -5.34 11.05 -26.94
CA ALA A 232 -6.48 11.88 -27.33
C ALA A 232 -7.58 11.75 -26.29
N LEU A 233 -8.16 12.87 -25.88
CA LEU A 233 -9.36 12.91 -25.05
C LEU A 233 -10.58 13.15 -25.95
N PRO A 234 -11.71 12.46 -25.71
CA PRO A 234 -12.95 12.82 -26.38
C PRO A 234 -13.51 14.14 -25.85
N ASP A 235 -14.27 14.84 -26.67
CA ASP A 235 -14.82 16.18 -26.35
C ASP A 235 -15.74 16.15 -25.12
N ASP A 236 -16.40 15.01 -24.86
CA ASP A 236 -17.28 14.81 -23.71
C ASP A 236 -16.53 14.39 -22.43
N SER A 237 -15.20 14.24 -22.49
CA SER A 237 -14.40 13.85 -21.34
C SER A 237 -14.48 14.88 -20.21
N PRO A 238 -14.73 14.47 -18.96
CA PRO A 238 -14.66 15.38 -17.82
C PRO A 238 -13.31 16.08 -17.69
N LEU A 239 -12.22 15.47 -18.18
CA LEU A 239 -10.88 16.05 -18.18
C LEU A 239 -10.73 17.23 -19.15
N ALA A 240 -11.52 17.29 -20.22
CA ALA A 240 -11.40 18.36 -21.20
C ALA A 240 -11.65 19.75 -20.59
N LYS A 241 -12.47 19.82 -19.53
CA LYS A 241 -12.70 21.07 -18.77
C LYS A 241 -11.48 21.57 -18.00
N LYS A 242 -10.47 20.72 -17.80
CA LYS A 242 -9.20 21.07 -17.17
C LYS A 242 -8.10 21.35 -18.19
N SER A 243 -8.46 21.49 -19.48
CA SER A 243 -7.50 21.84 -20.51
C SER A 243 -6.95 23.26 -20.31
N GLN A 244 -5.72 23.45 -20.75
CA GLN A 244 -5.05 24.74 -20.76
C GLN A 244 -4.32 24.93 -22.10
N PRO A 245 -4.02 26.18 -22.50
CA PRO A 245 -3.27 26.43 -23.71
C PRO A 245 -1.88 25.76 -23.68
N CYS A 246 -1.54 25.03 -24.76
CA CYS A 246 -0.23 24.40 -24.87
C CYS A 246 0.88 25.44 -25.02
N GLN A 247 1.84 25.49 -24.08
CA GLN A 247 2.99 26.41 -24.13
C GLN A 247 4.14 25.84 -24.97
N LEU A 248 3.91 25.67 -26.27
CA LEU A 248 4.91 25.12 -27.20
C LEU A 248 6.24 25.90 -27.13
N GLY A 249 7.35 25.16 -26.97
CA GLY A 249 8.70 25.71 -27.04
C GLY A 249 9.22 26.43 -25.77
N GLN A 250 8.41 26.61 -24.73
CA GLN A 250 8.83 27.32 -23.50
C GLN A 250 9.28 26.36 -22.40
N PHE A 251 10.52 25.88 -22.46
CA PHE A 251 11.10 24.97 -21.46
C PHE A 251 11.76 25.73 -20.32
N THR A 252 10.97 26.33 -19.43
CA THR A 252 11.45 27.22 -18.36
C THR A 252 11.51 26.56 -17.00
N THR A 253 10.62 25.59 -16.73
CA THR A 253 10.44 24.98 -15.40
C THR A 253 11.55 23.97 -15.11
N PRO A 254 12.40 24.20 -14.09
CA PRO A 254 13.44 23.26 -13.70
C PRO A 254 12.82 22.01 -13.08
N CYS A 255 13.40 20.85 -13.35
CA CYS A 255 12.96 19.56 -12.81
C CYS A 255 14.16 18.65 -12.54
N LYS A 256 13.92 17.59 -11.76
CA LYS A 256 14.92 16.55 -11.46
C LYS A 256 14.53 15.22 -12.10
N ALA A 257 15.52 14.34 -12.28
CA ALA A 257 15.25 12.97 -12.66
C ALA A 257 14.27 12.32 -11.67
N GLY A 258 13.26 11.64 -12.21
CA GLY A 258 12.18 11.03 -11.46
C GLY A 258 10.91 11.87 -11.33
N ASP A 259 10.94 13.15 -11.70
CA ASP A 259 9.72 13.94 -11.71
C ASP A 259 8.72 13.43 -12.77
N VAL A 260 7.45 13.31 -12.37
CA VAL A 260 6.33 12.89 -13.22
C VAL A 260 5.38 14.06 -13.39
N PHE A 261 5.07 14.38 -14.64
CA PHE A 261 4.21 15.49 -15.00
C PHE A 261 2.99 15.03 -15.80
N LEU A 262 1.88 15.70 -15.58
CA LEU A 262 0.64 15.54 -16.33
C LEU A 262 0.18 16.91 -16.84
N THR A 263 -0.36 16.95 -18.05
CA THR A 263 -1.04 18.15 -18.57
C THR A 263 -2.17 17.72 -19.48
N ILE A 264 -3.20 18.56 -19.53
CA ILE A 264 -4.31 18.45 -20.47
C ILE A 264 -4.27 19.73 -21.29
N TYR A 265 -4.16 19.64 -22.61
CA TYR A 265 -4.08 20.82 -23.45
C TYR A 265 -4.83 20.65 -24.75
N ASP A 266 -5.24 21.78 -25.31
CA ASP A 266 -5.91 21.85 -26.60
C ASP A 266 -4.91 22.22 -27.69
N ILE A 267 -4.99 21.51 -28.82
CA ILE A 267 -4.21 21.80 -30.02
C ILE A 267 -5.07 21.50 -31.25
N TYR A 268 -5.28 22.50 -32.12
CA TYR A 268 -6.04 22.39 -33.38
C TYR A 268 -7.35 21.59 -33.22
N ASP A 269 -8.24 22.06 -32.34
CA ASP A 269 -9.56 21.47 -32.04
C ASP A 269 -9.53 20.07 -31.41
N HIS A 270 -8.39 19.64 -30.87
CA HIS A 270 -8.25 18.38 -30.16
C HIS A 270 -7.69 18.58 -28.76
N THR A 271 -8.39 18.05 -27.76
CA THR A 271 -7.87 17.96 -26.40
C THR A 271 -7.00 16.71 -26.25
N LYS A 272 -5.80 16.89 -25.69
CA LYS A 272 -4.85 15.82 -25.41
C LYS A 272 -4.51 15.75 -23.93
N LEU A 273 -4.34 14.54 -23.44
CA LEU A 273 -3.70 14.24 -22.18
C LEU A 273 -2.24 13.84 -22.45
N GLN A 274 -1.29 14.49 -21.80
CA GLN A 274 0.12 14.16 -21.90
C GLN A 274 0.69 13.80 -20.53
N LEU A 275 1.38 12.67 -20.48
CA LEU A 275 2.15 12.21 -19.33
C LEU A 275 3.64 12.26 -19.70
N ALA A 276 4.42 12.95 -18.90
CA ALA A 276 5.86 13.10 -19.07
C ALA A 276 6.62 12.57 -17.84
N VAL A 277 7.74 11.89 -18.08
CA VAL A 277 8.66 11.44 -17.04
C VAL A 277 10.05 11.97 -17.34
N VAL A 278 10.63 12.63 -16.35
CA VAL A 278 12.00 13.12 -16.42
C VAL A 278 12.94 11.99 -16.02
N GLN A 279 13.89 11.64 -16.88
CA GLN A 279 14.91 10.63 -16.64
C GLN A 279 16.28 11.26 -16.35
N LYS A 280 16.47 12.56 -16.65
CA LYS A 280 17.75 13.27 -16.52
C LYS A 280 17.63 14.53 -15.64
N ASN A 281 18.63 14.77 -14.79
CA ASN A 281 18.77 16.05 -14.08
C ASN A 281 19.13 17.20 -15.03
N GLY A 282 18.87 18.43 -14.63
CA GLY A 282 19.14 19.62 -15.46
C GLY A 282 18.11 19.86 -16.57
N THR A 283 17.20 18.91 -16.79
CA THR A 283 16.08 19.04 -17.71
C THR A 283 15.19 20.22 -17.33
N ARG A 284 14.69 20.94 -18.34
CA ARG A 284 13.59 21.87 -18.18
C ARG A 284 12.38 21.39 -18.95
N VAL A 285 11.22 21.46 -18.32
CA VAL A 285 9.93 21.09 -18.92
C VAL A 285 9.13 22.34 -19.27
N ARG A 286 8.05 22.17 -20.05
CA ARG A 286 7.14 23.26 -20.37
C ARG A 286 6.43 23.79 -19.12
N GLY A 287 6.10 25.07 -19.10
CA GLY A 287 5.41 25.71 -17.97
C GLY A 287 4.00 25.18 -17.71
N ASP A 288 3.34 24.63 -18.73
CA ASP A 288 2.01 24.01 -18.61
C ASP A 288 2.05 22.61 -17.96
N LEU A 289 3.21 21.97 -17.85
CA LEU A 289 3.30 20.64 -17.25
C LEU A 289 3.15 20.72 -15.72
N ILE A 290 2.12 20.06 -15.19
CA ILE A 290 1.83 20.02 -13.75
C ILE A 290 2.50 18.79 -13.14
N LYS A 291 3.35 18.99 -12.15
CA LYS A 291 4.00 17.89 -11.44
C LYS A 291 2.96 17.15 -10.60
N VAL A 292 2.81 15.85 -10.84
CA VAL A 292 1.83 14.98 -10.17
C VAL A 292 2.47 13.90 -9.30
N GLY A 293 3.78 13.65 -9.47
CA GLY A 293 4.50 12.73 -8.60
C GLY A 293 6.01 12.73 -8.77
N GLU A 294 6.68 11.94 -7.92
CA GLU A 294 8.11 11.70 -7.93
C GLU A 294 8.40 10.19 -7.86
N ILE A 295 9.26 9.69 -8.73
CA ILE A 295 9.71 8.29 -8.70
C ILE A 295 10.70 8.10 -7.56
N ARG A 296 10.36 7.22 -6.60
CA ARG A 296 11.17 6.88 -5.43
C ARG A 296 12.39 6.04 -5.77
N ASN A 297 12.22 5.08 -6.68
CA ASN A 297 13.22 4.05 -7.02
C ASN A 297 13.67 4.19 -8.48
N LEU A 298 14.48 5.20 -8.75
CA LEU A 298 15.01 5.43 -10.08
C LEU A 298 15.87 4.24 -10.55
N PRO A 299 15.56 3.63 -11.71
CA PRO A 299 16.38 2.54 -12.23
C PRO A 299 17.80 3.00 -12.54
N GLU A 300 18.79 2.12 -12.36
CA GLU A 300 20.20 2.45 -12.60
C GLU A 300 20.51 2.88 -14.05
N PHE A 301 19.67 2.45 -15.00
CA PHE A 301 19.80 2.82 -16.41
C PHE A 301 19.17 4.19 -16.73
N PHE A 302 18.49 4.84 -15.77
CA PHE A 302 18.09 6.24 -15.94
C PHE A 302 19.38 7.11 -15.96
N PRO A 303 19.55 7.97 -16.97
CA PRO A 303 20.77 8.76 -17.08
C PRO A 303 20.89 9.75 -15.91
N LYS A 304 22.00 9.70 -15.17
CA LYS A 304 22.17 10.44 -13.90
C LYS A 304 22.69 11.87 -14.10
N ASP A 305 23.24 12.16 -15.28
CA ASP A 305 23.91 13.41 -15.65
C ASP A 305 23.57 13.82 -17.10
N GLU A 306 23.96 15.04 -17.50
CA GLU A 306 23.71 15.54 -18.86
C GLU A 306 24.49 14.75 -19.93
N GLU A 307 25.67 14.24 -19.58
CA GLU A 307 26.60 13.56 -20.50
C GLU A 307 26.20 12.11 -20.83
N SER A 308 25.28 11.50 -20.07
CA SER A 308 24.89 10.10 -20.25
C SER A 308 23.89 9.83 -21.38
N LYS A 309 23.83 8.55 -21.77
CA LYS A 309 23.12 7.94 -22.92
C LYS A 309 21.71 8.52 -23.18
N LYS A 310 21.23 8.38 -24.43
CA LYS A 310 19.86 8.73 -24.84
C LYS A 310 18.83 8.12 -23.87
N ALA A 311 17.82 8.91 -23.52
CA ALA A 311 16.70 8.47 -22.70
C ALA A 311 16.06 7.22 -23.31
N GLN A 312 15.86 6.19 -22.49
CA GLN A 312 15.34 4.91 -22.97
C GLN A 312 13.82 4.92 -22.96
N ALA A 313 13.24 4.57 -24.11
CA ALA A 313 11.81 4.35 -24.21
C ALA A 313 11.40 3.08 -23.44
N PHE A 314 10.28 3.16 -22.74
CA PHE A 314 9.73 2.02 -22.01
C PHE A 314 8.22 1.97 -22.12
N ARG A 315 7.68 0.76 -22.05
CA ARG A 315 6.23 0.51 -22.10
C ARG A 315 5.70 0.29 -20.70
N ILE A 316 4.60 0.93 -20.35
CA ILE A 316 3.84 0.61 -19.13
C ILE A 316 3.04 -0.66 -19.39
N ILE A 317 3.21 -1.67 -18.55
CA ILE A 317 2.54 -2.97 -18.64
C ILE A 317 1.38 -3.07 -17.66
N ASP A 318 1.56 -2.50 -16.48
CA ASP A 318 0.58 -2.59 -15.40
C ASP A 318 0.73 -1.38 -14.47
N THR A 319 -0.37 -0.97 -13.86
CA THR A 319 -0.42 0.12 -12.90
C THR A 319 -1.27 -0.27 -11.70
N LYS A 320 -0.78 0.02 -10.50
CA LYS A 320 -1.53 -0.19 -9.25
C LYS A 320 -1.32 0.98 -8.31
N VAL A 321 -2.41 1.49 -7.72
CA VAL A 321 -2.32 2.44 -6.61
C VAL A 321 -2.51 1.69 -5.31
N ILE A 322 -1.58 1.93 -4.38
CA ILE A 322 -1.60 1.40 -3.02
C ILE A 322 -1.96 2.57 -2.12
N SER A 323 -3.16 2.49 -1.55
CA SER A 323 -3.71 3.45 -0.57
C SER A 323 -3.71 2.84 0.81
#